data_AF-A0A845L4J3-F1
#
_entry.id   AF-A0A845L4J3-F1
#
_cell.length_a   1.000
_cell.length_b   1.000
_cell.length_c   1.000
_cell.angle_alpha   90.00
_cell.angle_beta   90.00
_cell.angle_gamma   90.00
#
_symmetry.space_group_name_H-M   'P 1'
#
loop_
_entity.id
_entity.type
_entity.pdbx_description
1 polymer ?
#
loop_
_entity_poly.entity_id
_entity_poly.type
_entity_poly.pdbx_seq_one_letter_code
_entity_poly.pdbx_strand_id
1 'polypeptide(L)'
;MNAYVGTVLRINLSEKTIKCEPLDVDVAKKFIGGRGLGSYLLSQEIDPAIDALSPENKVFITTGPLTGTNVPTGGRYMVITKSPLTGTIACSNSGGFWGPELKNAGYDIVVLEGKSEKPVYISIQDDKVEIRDAGHLWGMKVNEATDTLLEEAGDPKARVLCIGPAGENLSPMAAVMNDRFRAAGRSGVGAVVGSKNVKAIVVRGSGKVQLADAERMKGLLKGVMAKIRENGVTGQGLPTYGTAVLVNIINESGVFPTRNFQTGVFDDAEAISGETLAEKYLLKKDPCYRCPIACGRYTKADEMEGGGPEYETIWCYGSDCGINDMKAIIKANHLCNEYGLDTISAGATIACAMELFEKGYIKAEEVDGPELAWGNADAIVEWTKKMGAAEGFGAKLAMGSYRLADSYGAPEYSMTVKKQELPAYDPRGIQGHGVQYATSNRGGCHVRGYMISPEILGLPEKLDRFSLEGKPLWAKIFQDLTASIDATGMCLFTSFALGAGDYADLLSAAMGVEWTADEVLAAGDRIYNLERLFNMQAGLTKADDTLPKRLLEEPLPEGPSKGWVHKLDELLPLYYEVRGWDADGVPTKEKLQALGLE
;
A
#
# COMPACT_ATOMS: atom_id res chain seq x y z
N MET A 1 29.56 -0.74 -5.60
CA MET A 1 28.21 -0.18 -5.78
C MET A 1 27.52 -0.93 -6.90
N ASN A 2 27.28 -2.24 -6.72
CA ASN A 2 26.50 -3.02 -7.67
C ASN A 2 25.09 -3.16 -7.11
N ALA A 3 24.10 -3.31 -7.97
CA ALA A 3 22.66 -3.24 -7.72
C ALA A 3 22.13 -1.85 -7.27
N TYR A 4 22.89 -1.12 -6.44
CA TYR A 4 22.66 0.30 -6.17
C TYR A 4 23.24 1.17 -7.28
N VAL A 5 22.59 2.29 -7.59
CA VAL A 5 23.19 3.30 -8.47
C VAL A 5 24.19 4.16 -7.68
N GLY A 6 23.89 4.41 -6.41
CA GLY A 6 24.76 5.13 -5.47
C GLY A 6 24.36 6.59 -5.23
N THR A 7 23.17 7.03 -5.66
CA THR A 7 22.79 8.45 -5.65
C THR A 7 21.46 8.70 -4.97
N VAL A 8 21.44 9.64 -4.03
CA VAL A 8 20.26 10.25 -3.43
C VAL A 8 20.06 11.63 -4.06
N LEU A 9 18.93 11.84 -4.74
CA LEU A 9 18.54 13.13 -5.31
C LEU A 9 17.70 13.91 -4.29
N ARG A 10 18.29 14.94 -3.67
CA ARG A 10 17.64 15.79 -2.69
C ARG A 10 17.17 17.09 -3.33
N ILE A 11 15.89 17.39 -3.19
CA ILE A 11 15.23 18.56 -3.77
C ILE A 11 14.57 19.36 -2.64
N ASN A 12 15.14 20.52 -2.34
CA ASN A 12 14.53 21.45 -1.40
C ASN A 12 13.70 22.48 -2.17
N LEU A 13 12.39 22.41 -1.98
CA LEU A 13 11.40 23.18 -2.72
C LEU A 13 11.31 24.63 -2.26
N SER A 14 11.62 24.89 -0.99
CA SER A 14 11.65 26.25 -0.42
C SER A 14 12.87 27.02 -0.94
N GLU A 15 14.04 26.38 -0.94
CA GLU A 15 15.30 26.96 -1.40
C GLU A 15 15.50 26.86 -2.92
N LYS A 16 14.67 26.05 -3.60
CA LYS A 16 14.77 25.72 -5.03
C LYS A 16 16.15 25.12 -5.38
N THR A 17 16.68 24.28 -4.49
CA THR A 17 17.98 23.61 -4.67
C THR A 17 17.80 22.14 -5.02
N ILE A 18 18.72 21.65 -5.86
CA ILE A 18 18.81 20.25 -6.27
C ILE A 18 20.23 19.77 -5.97
N LYS A 19 20.36 18.68 -5.21
CA LYS A 19 21.66 18.11 -4.82
C LYS A 19 21.66 16.60 -5.06
N CYS A 20 22.77 16.11 -5.59
CA CYS A 20 23.06 14.68 -5.66
C CYS A 20 24.01 14.34 -4.52
N GLU A 21 23.56 13.51 -3.59
CA GLU A 21 24.34 13.02 -2.46
C GLU A 21 24.74 11.55 -2.71
N PRO A 22 25.96 11.13 -2.32
CA PRO A 22 26.32 9.72 -2.38
C PRO A 22 25.45 8.93 -1.40
N LEU A 23 24.95 7.78 -1.85
CA LEU A 23 24.26 6.83 -0.99
C LEU A 23 25.24 6.22 0.01
N ASP A 24 24.87 6.20 1.29
CA ASP A 24 25.57 5.40 2.30
C ASP A 24 25.31 3.90 2.03
N VAL A 25 26.29 3.25 1.42
CA VAL A 25 26.18 1.86 1.00
C VAL A 25 26.17 0.89 2.18
N ASP A 26 26.79 1.24 3.30
CA ASP A 26 26.85 0.35 4.47
C ASP A 26 25.51 0.36 5.21
N VAL A 27 24.88 1.53 5.32
CA VAL A 27 23.48 1.64 5.74
C VAL A 27 22.57 0.90 4.75
N ALA A 28 22.76 1.10 3.44
CA ALA A 28 21.94 0.44 2.43
C ALA A 28 22.05 -1.09 2.52
N LYS A 29 23.23 -1.67 2.77
CA LYS A 29 23.38 -3.12 3.00
C LYS A 29 22.65 -3.57 4.27
N LYS A 30 22.69 -2.79 5.35
CA LYS A 30 22.02 -3.12 6.62
C LYS A 30 20.49 -3.12 6.50
N PHE A 31 19.93 -2.28 5.64
CA PHE A 31 18.48 -2.09 5.45
C PHE A 31 17.97 -2.50 4.07
N ILE A 32 18.83 -3.09 3.24
CA ILE A 32 18.64 -3.50 1.83
C ILE A 32 18.32 -2.35 0.85
N GLY A 33 17.38 -1.46 1.14
CA GLY A 33 16.88 -0.48 0.17
C GLY A 33 15.39 -0.22 0.37
N GLY A 34 14.70 0.31 -0.64
CA GLY A 34 13.24 0.45 -0.67
C GLY A 34 12.66 0.94 0.66
N ARG A 35 11.72 0.17 1.22
CA ARG A 35 11.13 0.41 2.55
C ARG A 35 12.20 0.60 3.63
N GLY A 36 13.18 -0.29 3.73
CA GLY A 36 14.13 -0.25 4.83
C GLY A 36 14.98 1.02 4.84
N LEU A 37 15.57 1.36 3.70
CA LEU A 37 16.41 2.55 3.59
C LEU A 37 15.59 3.84 3.71
N GLY A 38 14.39 3.90 3.13
CA GLY A 38 13.52 5.06 3.28
C GLY A 38 13.01 5.25 4.72
N SER A 39 12.64 4.18 5.42
CA SER A 39 12.25 4.24 6.83
C SER A 39 13.43 4.64 7.72
N TYR A 40 14.65 4.20 7.40
CA TYR A 40 15.87 4.66 8.06
C TYR A 40 16.06 6.16 7.89
N LEU A 41 16.11 6.67 6.65
CA LEU A 41 16.30 8.10 6.41
C LEU A 41 15.20 8.94 7.06
N LEU A 42 13.94 8.51 6.99
CA LEU A 42 12.83 9.16 7.68
C LEU A 42 13.10 9.31 9.18
N SER A 43 13.51 8.24 9.84
CA SER A 43 13.77 8.23 11.29
C SER A 43 14.97 9.09 11.71
N GLN A 44 15.93 9.29 10.80
CA GLN A 44 17.12 10.09 11.09
C GLN A 44 16.90 11.58 10.79
N GLU A 45 16.07 11.88 9.80
CA GLU A 45 15.99 13.22 9.23
C GLU A 45 14.73 14.00 9.61
N ILE A 46 13.77 13.37 10.29
CA ILE A 46 12.51 14.00 10.70
C ILE A 46 12.27 13.76 12.18
N ASP A 47 11.89 14.82 12.90
CA ASP A 47 11.31 14.71 14.23
C ASP A 47 9.93 14.02 14.12
N PRO A 48 9.73 12.83 14.70
CA PRO A 48 8.46 12.11 14.60
C PRO A 48 7.27 12.87 15.18
N ALA A 49 7.45 13.94 15.95
CA ALA A 49 6.38 14.75 16.53
C ALA A 49 5.80 15.83 15.59
N ILE A 50 6.43 16.15 14.46
CA ILE A 50 5.99 17.24 13.57
C ILE A 50 4.58 17.02 13.01
N ASP A 51 3.91 18.08 12.55
CA ASP A 51 2.70 17.91 11.75
C ASP A 51 3.02 17.25 10.39
N ALA A 52 2.20 16.29 9.97
CA ALA A 52 2.43 15.51 8.76
C ALA A 52 2.27 16.32 7.46
N LEU A 53 1.54 17.44 7.49
CA LEU A 53 1.36 18.33 6.33
C LEU A 53 2.26 19.57 6.38
N SER A 54 3.17 19.62 7.35
CA SER A 54 4.14 20.71 7.49
C SER A 54 5.27 20.64 6.45
N PRO A 55 5.88 21.79 6.08
CA PRO A 55 7.07 21.81 5.22
C PRO A 55 8.25 20.98 5.74
N GLU A 56 8.35 20.78 7.06
CA GLU A 56 9.38 20.01 7.76
C GLU A 56 9.27 18.50 7.50
N ASN A 57 8.06 17.99 7.22
CA ASN A 57 7.90 16.60 6.81
C ASN A 57 8.63 16.38 5.47
N LYS A 58 9.17 15.19 5.22
CA LYS A 58 9.88 14.87 3.97
C LYS A 58 9.19 13.70 3.29
N VAL A 59 9.29 13.67 1.97
CA VAL A 59 8.82 12.54 1.16
C VAL A 59 10.03 11.85 0.57
N PHE A 60 10.21 10.57 0.91
CA PHE A 60 11.25 9.72 0.37
C PHE A 60 10.63 8.77 -0.65
N ILE A 61 11.05 8.89 -1.89
CA ILE A 61 10.66 7.98 -2.97
C ILE A 61 11.85 7.08 -3.24
N THR A 62 11.74 5.82 -2.83
CA THR A 62 12.88 4.90 -2.73
C THR A 62 12.69 3.68 -3.61
N THR A 63 13.77 3.21 -4.21
CA THR A 63 13.82 1.95 -4.95
C THR A 63 14.66 0.91 -4.21
N GLY A 64 14.54 -0.36 -4.60
CA GLY A 64 15.37 -1.43 -4.06
C GLY A 64 16.54 -1.79 -4.97
N PRO A 65 17.50 -2.61 -4.48
CA PRO A 65 18.63 -3.07 -5.27
C PRO A 65 18.19 -3.95 -6.47
N LEU A 66 17.03 -4.60 -6.41
CA LEU A 66 16.52 -5.43 -7.50
C LEU A 66 15.61 -4.65 -8.47
N THR A 67 15.22 -3.41 -8.13
CA THR A 67 14.41 -2.54 -9.01
C THR A 67 15.19 -2.21 -10.29
N GLY A 68 14.57 -2.44 -11.45
CA GLY A 68 15.16 -2.16 -12.76
C GLY A 68 16.18 -3.21 -13.26
N THR A 69 16.39 -4.29 -12.49
CA THR A 69 17.25 -5.41 -12.90
C THR A 69 16.49 -6.39 -13.81
N ASN A 70 17.11 -7.53 -14.14
CA ASN A 70 16.46 -8.62 -14.86
C ASN A 70 15.68 -9.61 -13.97
N VAL A 71 15.64 -9.38 -12.65
CA VAL A 71 14.88 -10.23 -11.72
C VAL A 71 13.36 -10.11 -12.01
N PRO A 72 12.63 -11.24 -12.06
CA PRO A 72 11.19 -11.22 -12.21
C PRO A 72 10.53 -10.36 -11.15
N THR A 73 9.61 -9.48 -11.55
CA THR A 73 8.89 -8.58 -10.64
C THR A 73 9.74 -7.51 -9.92
N GLY A 74 11.01 -7.33 -10.30
CA GLY A 74 11.92 -6.29 -9.79
C GLY A 74 11.58 -4.89 -10.33
N GLY A 75 10.36 -4.43 -10.07
CA GLY A 75 9.83 -3.16 -10.59
C GLY A 75 9.12 -2.31 -9.55
N ARG A 76 9.29 -2.62 -8.25
CA ARG A 76 8.63 -1.89 -7.17
C ARG A 76 9.47 -0.71 -6.68
N TYR A 77 8.78 0.29 -6.17
CA TYR A 77 9.32 1.42 -5.41
C TYR A 77 8.34 1.78 -4.27
N MET A 78 8.76 2.67 -3.37
CA MET A 78 7.98 3.09 -2.21
C MET A 78 7.95 4.60 -2.11
N VAL A 79 6.84 5.12 -1.60
CA VAL A 79 6.70 6.49 -1.10
C VAL A 79 6.61 6.42 0.42
N ILE A 80 7.53 7.07 1.13
CA ILE A 80 7.71 6.98 2.58
C ILE A 80 7.72 8.38 3.19
N THR A 81 6.99 8.58 4.28
CA THR A 81 6.82 9.87 4.97
C THR A 81 6.11 9.68 6.32
N LYS A 82 5.87 10.74 7.10
CA LYS A 82 4.87 10.71 8.19
C LYS A 82 3.46 10.84 7.62
N SER A 83 2.56 9.94 8.03
CA SER A 83 1.18 9.84 7.53
C SER A 83 0.26 10.93 8.10
N PRO A 84 -0.47 11.71 7.28
CA PRO A 84 -1.51 12.62 7.76
C PRO A 84 -2.79 11.88 8.20
N LEU A 85 -3.01 10.66 7.70
CA LEU A 85 -4.18 9.85 8.08
C LEU A 85 -4.07 9.35 9.51
N THR A 86 -2.92 8.74 9.82
CA THR A 86 -2.71 7.90 11.01
C THR A 86 -1.77 8.54 12.03
N GLY A 87 -0.93 9.50 11.62
CA GLY A 87 0.16 10.03 12.45
C GLY A 87 1.37 9.09 12.56
N THR A 88 1.30 7.89 11.99
CA THR A 88 2.38 6.89 12.00
C THR A 88 3.36 7.11 10.85
N ILE A 89 4.38 6.28 10.77
CA ILE A 89 5.10 6.10 9.51
C ILE A 89 4.13 5.66 8.40
N ALA A 90 4.27 6.27 7.23
CA ALA A 90 3.71 5.81 5.97
C ALA A 90 4.81 5.15 5.15
N CYS A 91 4.50 3.98 4.61
CA CYS A 91 5.24 3.41 3.49
C CYS A 91 4.19 2.91 2.51
N SER A 92 4.22 3.33 1.26
CA SER A 92 3.28 2.92 0.23
C SER A 92 4.03 2.42 -0.99
N ASN A 93 3.88 1.12 -1.26
CA ASN A 93 4.51 0.42 -2.37
C ASN A 93 3.71 0.65 -3.66
N SER A 94 4.39 0.86 -4.78
CA SER A 94 3.77 0.76 -6.10
C SER A 94 4.65 0.02 -7.10
N GLY A 95 4.00 -0.53 -8.14
CA GLY A 95 4.63 -1.19 -9.27
C GLY A 95 4.69 -0.28 -10.49
N GLY A 96 4.32 -0.81 -11.66
CA GLY A 96 4.40 -0.08 -12.92
C GLY A 96 5.82 -0.04 -13.47
N PHE A 97 6.20 1.10 -14.03
CA PHE A 97 7.47 1.30 -14.74
C PHE A 97 8.29 2.48 -14.19
N TRP A 98 7.71 3.31 -13.32
CA TRP A 98 8.38 4.52 -12.80
C TRP A 98 9.64 4.20 -11.97
N GLY A 99 9.58 3.25 -11.04
CA GLY A 99 10.73 2.86 -10.21
C GLY A 99 11.96 2.41 -11.02
N PRO A 100 11.81 1.46 -11.98
CA PRO A 100 12.86 1.10 -12.93
C PRO A 100 13.40 2.28 -13.73
N GLU A 101 12.54 3.20 -14.17
CA GLU A 101 12.95 4.36 -14.95
C GLU A 101 13.80 5.35 -14.12
N LEU A 102 13.47 5.53 -12.84
CA LEU A 102 14.30 6.28 -11.89
C LEU A 102 15.70 5.68 -11.74
N LYS A 103 15.79 4.36 -11.61
CA LYS A 103 17.07 3.64 -11.55
C LYS A 103 17.88 3.81 -12.83
N ASN A 104 17.23 3.77 -13.98
CA ASN A 104 17.89 4.01 -15.27
C ASN A 104 18.36 5.47 -15.40
N ALA A 105 17.69 6.42 -14.74
CA ALA A 105 18.06 7.83 -14.76
C ALA A 105 19.23 8.17 -13.82
N GLY A 106 19.68 7.23 -12.99
CA GLY A 106 20.87 7.45 -12.17
C GLY A 106 20.61 7.57 -10.65
N TYR A 107 19.40 7.26 -10.17
CA TYR A 107 19.01 7.56 -8.80
C TYR A 107 18.39 6.35 -8.07
N ASP A 108 18.74 6.17 -6.81
CA ASP A 108 18.10 5.18 -5.92
C ASP A 108 16.94 5.80 -5.14
N ILE A 109 17.07 7.08 -4.79
CA ILE A 109 16.14 7.82 -3.92
C ILE A 109 15.92 9.23 -4.47
N VAL A 110 14.67 9.70 -4.41
CA VAL A 110 14.32 11.12 -4.49
C VAL A 110 13.78 11.57 -3.13
N VAL A 111 14.32 12.67 -2.60
CA VAL A 111 13.85 13.29 -1.34
C VAL A 111 13.27 14.67 -1.65
N LEU A 112 12.02 14.89 -1.23
CA LEU A 112 11.37 16.19 -1.31
C LEU A 112 11.32 16.85 0.08
N GLU A 113 11.88 18.05 0.17
CA GLU A 113 11.96 18.84 1.40
C GLU A 113 11.34 20.23 1.22
N GLY A 114 10.89 20.84 2.31
CA GLY A 114 10.29 22.18 2.26
C GLY A 114 8.98 22.20 1.48
N LYS A 115 8.62 23.38 0.96
CA LYS A 115 7.39 23.61 0.21
C LYS A 115 7.64 24.68 -0.86
N SER A 116 7.18 24.42 -2.08
CA SER A 116 7.24 25.43 -3.14
C SER A 116 6.15 26.49 -2.95
N GLU A 117 6.44 27.76 -3.27
CA GLU A 117 5.49 28.88 -3.18
C GLU A 117 4.30 28.71 -4.14
N LYS A 118 4.49 28.00 -5.25
CA LYS A 118 3.50 27.73 -6.30
C LYS A 118 3.58 26.27 -6.75
N PRO A 119 2.54 25.73 -7.41
CA PRO A 119 2.58 24.41 -8.01
C PRO A 119 3.80 24.20 -8.92
N VAL A 120 4.53 23.10 -8.69
CA VAL A 120 5.68 22.69 -9.50
C VAL A 120 5.64 21.21 -9.86
N TYR A 121 6.37 20.83 -10.91
CA TYR A 121 6.71 19.44 -11.18
C TYR A 121 8.22 19.29 -11.31
N ILE A 122 8.72 18.10 -11.00
CA ILE A 122 10.14 17.76 -11.13
C ILE A 122 10.35 17.01 -12.44
N SER A 123 11.26 17.50 -13.29
CA SER A 123 11.68 16.81 -14.51
C SER A 123 13.06 16.20 -14.29
N ILE A 124 13.18 14.89 -14.45
CA ILE A 124 14.43 14.13 -14.35
C ILE A 124 14.71 13.48 -15.71
N GLN A 125 15.76 13.92 -16.39
CA GLN A 125 16.24 13.32 -17.64
C GLN A 125 17.72 12.99 -17.49
N ASP A 126 18.02 11.74 -17.11
CA ASP A 126 19.35 11.32 -16.67
C ASP A 126 19.91 12.35 -15.65
N ASP A 127 21.09 12.93 -15.89
CA ASP A 127 21.74 13.90 -15.00
C ASP A 127 21.04 15.27 -14.97
N LYS A 128 20.12 15.55 -15.90
CA LYS A 128 19.42 16.84 -15.98
C LYS A 128 18.16 16.81 -15.11
N VAL A 129 18.22 17.52 -13.98
CA VAL A 129 17.08 17.67 -13.06
C VAL A 129 16.63 19.13 -13.00
N GLU A 130 15.34 19.38 -13.15
CA GLU A 130 14.74 20.72 -13.14
C GLU A 130 13.46 20.76 -12.28
N ILE A 131 13.28 21.84 -11.51
CA ILE A 131 11.99 22.21 -10.90
C ILE A 131 11.27 23.12 -11.90
N ARG A 132 10.13 22.68 -12.42
CA ARG A 132 9.34 23.39 -13.44
C ARG A 132 7.99 23.83 -12.90
N ASP A 133 7.42 24.88 -13.50
CA ASP A 133 6.08 25.35 -13.15
C ASP A 133 5.02 24.29 -13.49
N ALA A 134 4.06 24.09 -12.59
CA ALA A 134 2.92 23.18 -12.78
C ALA A 134 1.58 23.88 -12.56
N GLY A 135 1.52 25.21 -12.68
CA GLY A 135 0.29 25.97 -12.45
C GLY A 135 -0.83 25.56 -13.40
N HIS A 136 -0.48 25.22 -14.65
CA HIS A 136 -1.42 24.72 -15.65
C HIS A 136 -1.85 23.26 -15.44
N LEU A 137 -1.14 22.50 -14.61
CA LEU A 137 -1.46 21.11 -14.27
C LEU A 137 -2.28 20.99 -12.98
N TRP A 138 -2.24 22.00 -12.12
CA TRP A 138 -2.95 21.99 -10.85
C TRP A 138 -4.47 22.00 -11.08
N GLY A 139 -5.18 21.08 -10.45
CA GLY A 139 -6.61 20.82 -10.68
C GLY A 139 -6.89 19.75 -11.74
N MET A 140 -5.91 19.39 -12.58
CA MET A 140 -6.10 18.32 -13.56
C MET A 140 -6.16 16.95 -12.89
N LYS A 141 -7.00 16.07 -13.46
CA LYS A 141 -7.02 14.66 -13.10
C LYS A 141 -5.71 13.98 -13.50
N VAL A 142 -5.43 12.84 -12.88
CA VAL A 142 -4.19 12.07 -13.07
C VAL A 142 -3.93 11.72 -14.53
N ASN A 143 -4.95 11.30 -15.29
CA ASN A 143 -4.81 10.94 -16.70
C ASN A 143 -4.43 12.17 -17.55
N GLU A 144 -5.18 13.26 -17.41
CA GLU A 144 -4.95 14.52 -18.14
C GLU A 144 -3.57 15.12 -17.84
N ALA A 145 -3.18 15.14 -16.56
CA ALA A 145 -1.86 15.61 -16.14
C ALA A 145 -0.75 14.71 -16.68
N THR A 146 -0.95 13.38 -16.66
CA THR A 146 0.02 12.42 -17.22
C THR A 146 0.21 12.63 -18.71
N ASP A 147 -0.87 12.77 -19.46
CA ASP A 147 -0.82 12.94 -20.92
C ASP A 147 -0.11 14.25 -21.30
N THR A 148 -0.47 15.34 -20.62
CA THR A 148 0.16 16.66 -20.81
C THR A 148 1.66 16.61 -20.49
N LEU A 149 2.05 15.97 -19.39
CA LEU A 149 3.45 15.84 -19.00
C LEU A 149 4.27 14.95 -19.96
N LEU A 150 3.67 13.92 -20.56
CA LEU A 150 4.33 13.09 -21.57
C LEU A 150 4.54 13.87 -22.88
N GLU A 151 3.56 14.71 -23.28
CA GLU A 151 3.70 15.61 -24.41
C GLU A 151 4.81 16.65 -24.17
N GLU A 152 4.84 17.28 -22.99
CA GLU A 152 5.90 18.23 -22.60
C GLU A 152 7.28 17.59 -22.52
N ALA A 153 7.37 16.33 -22.08
CA ALA A 153 8.62 15.58 -22.05
C ALA A 153 9.14 15.24 -23.46
N GLY A 154 8.26 15.19 -24.46
CA GLY A 154 8.60 14.85 -25.84
C GLY A 154 9.11 13.40 -26.04
N ASP A 155 8.95 12.53 -25.03
CA ASP A 155 9.35 11.12 -25.09
C ASP A 155 8.26 10.23 -24.46
N PRO A 156 7.55 9.40 -25.26
CA PRO A 156 6.50 8.51 -24.75
C PRO A 156 7.03 7.39 -23.83
N LYS A 157 8.36 7.23 -23.72
CA LYS A 157 8.99 6.32 -22.76
C LYS A 157 9.22 6.93 -21.39
N ALA A 158 9.04 8.25 -21.23
CA ALA A 158 9.05 8.88 -19.92
C ALA A 158 7.96 8.25 -19.03
N ARG A 159 8.17 8.33 -17.73
CA ARG A 159 7.26 7.83 -16.70
C ARG A 159 6.87 8.96 -15.78
N VAL A 160 5.58 9.01 -15.46
CA VAL A 160 5.00 10.09 -14.65
C VAL A 160 4.53 9.50 -13.34
N LEU A 161 4.98 10.12 -12.26
CA LEU A 161 4.43 9.98 -10.92
C LEU A 161 3.71 11.29 -10.58
N CYS A 162 2.43 11.27 -10.25
CA CYS A 162 1.67 12.50 -9.97
C CYS A 162 0.58 12.30 -8.91
N ILE A 163 0.09 13.41 -8.39
CA ILE A 163 -1.12 13.46 -7.57
C ILE A 163 -2.30 13.95 -8.39
N GLY A 164 -3.51 13.50 -8.06
CA GLY A 164 -4.74 14.10 -8.54
C GLY A 164 -5.28 15.18 -7.59
N PRO A 165 -6.48 15.72 -7.87
CA PRO A 165 -7.12 16.73 -7.04
C PRO A 165 -7.28 16.34 -5.56
N ALA A 166 -7.40 15.05 -5.22
CA ALA A 166 -7.47 14.64 -3.82
C ALA A 166 -6.18 14.97 -3.04
N GLY A 167 -5.01 14.84 -3.69
CA GLY A 167 -3.72 15.22 -3.10
C GLY A 167 -3.57 16.73 -2.99
N GLU A 168 -4.03 17.47 -4.00
CA GLU A 168 -4.02 18.94 -4.02
C GLU A 168 -4.91 19.53 -2.92
N ASN A 169 -6.05 18.88 -2.66
CA ASN A 169 -6.99 19.21 -1.59
C ASN A 169 -6.59 18.63 -0.21
N LEU A 170 -5.41 18.02 -0.11
CA LEU A 170 -4.84 17.49 1.14
C LEU A 170 -5.72 16.43 1.82
N SER A 171 -6.48 15.65 1.06
CA SER A 171 -7.24 14.53 1.62
C SER A 171 -6.27 13.54 2.30
N PRO A 172 -6.47 13.17 3.58
CA PRO A 172 -5.62 12.18 4.24
C PRO A 172 -5.67 10.79 3.59
N MET A 173 -6.57 10.55 2.64
CA MET A 173 -6.66 9.30 1.86
C MET A 173 -6.04 9.43 0.46
N ALA A 174 -5.41 10.55 0.13
CA ALA A 174 -4.83 10.80 -1.18
C ALA A 174 -3.64 9.87 -1.45
N ALA A 175 -3.63 9.31 -2.66
CA ALA A 175 -2.61 8.45 -3.21
C ALA A 175 -1.64 9.24 -4.10
N VAL A 176 -0.45 8.67 -4.32
CA VAL A 176 0.41 9.06 -5.44
C VAL A 176 0.23 8.04 -6.56
N MET A 177 -0.10 8.50 -7.76
CA MET A 177 -0.36 7.65 -8.92
C MET A 177 0.84 7.65 -9.86
N ASN A 178 1.14 6.53 -10.51
CA ASN A 178 2.08 6.47 -11.63
C ASN A 178 1.44 5.83 -12.86
N ASP A 179 1.83 6.36 -14.02
CA ASP A 179 1.39 5.89 -15.33
C ASP A 179 -0.14 5.67 -15.37
N ARG A 180 -0.91 6.66 -14.90
CA ARG A 180 -2.39 6.72 -14.83
C ARG A 180 -3.05 5.96 -13.68
N PHE A 181 -2.70 4.69 -13.42
CA PHE A 181 -3.52 3.83 -12.55
C PHE A 181 -2.75 2.94 -11.57
N ARG A 182 -1.42 3.06 -11.48
CA ARG A 182 -0.64 2.36 -10.45
C ARG A 182 -0.53 3.25 -9.22
N ALA A 183 -0.92 2.77 -8.06
CA ALA A 183 -0.98 3.59 -6.85
C ALA A 183 0.12 3.24 -5.85
N ALA A 184 0.76 4.26 -5.28
CA ALA A 184 1.24 4.24 -3.91
C ALA A 184 0.07 4.77 -3.06
N GLY A 185 -0.84 3.86 -2.70
CA GLY A 185 -2.21 4.23 -2.31
C GLY A 185 -2.39 4.77 -0.90
N ARG A 186 -2.03 3.97 0.11
CA ARG A 186 -2.54 4.15 1.48
C ARG A 186 -1.76 5.18 2.30
N SER A 187 -2.30 5.55 3.45
CA SER A 187 -1.68 6.42 4.48
C SER A 187 -1.43 7.87 4.03
N GLY A 188 -2.16 8.36 3.02
CA GLY A 188 -2.20 9.79 2.68
C GLY A 188 -0.91 10.36 2.10
N VAL A 189 -0.08 9.52 1.47
CA VAL A 189 1.19 9.96 0.89
C VAL A 189 1.00 11.02 -0.21
N GLY A 190 -0.14 11.00 -0.92
CA GLY A 190 -0.49 12.00 -1.93
C GLY A 190 -0.77 13.38 -1.33
N ALA A 191 -1.36 13.44 -0.14
CA ALA A 191 -1.59 14.72 0.55
C ALA A 191 -0.29 15.34 1.05
N VAL A 192 0.70 14.53 1.46
CA VAL A 192 2.01 15.08 1.82
C VAL A 192 2.70 15.67 0.59
N VAL A 193 2.65 14.98 -0.56
CA VAL A 193 3.18 15.52 -1.83
C VAL A 193 2.46 16.81 -2.23
N GLY A 194 1.13 16.85 -2.11
CA GLY A 194 0.31 18.04 -2.38
C GLY A 194 0.58 19.20 -1.41
N SER A 195 0.83 18.93 -0.12
CA SER A 195 1.15 19.96 0.88
C SER A 195 2.40 20.76 0.54
N LYS A 196 3.30 20.15 -0.25
CA LYS A 196 4.55 20.72 -0.74
C LYS A 196 4.40 21.48 -2.07
N ASN A 197 3.19 21.55 -2.63
CA ASN A 197 2.89 22.08 -3.96
C ASN A 197 3.61 21.35 -5.10
N VAL A 198 3.86 20.05 -4.95
CA VAL A 198 4.43 19.23 -6.03
C VAL A 198 3.31 18.47 -6.72
N LYS A 199 3.09 18.73 -8.01
CA LYS A 199 2.09 18.02 -8.82
C LYS A 199 2.58 16.67 -9.31
N ALA A 200 3.85 16.61 -9.75
CA ALA A 200 4.40 15.43 -10.40
C ALA A 200 5.92 15.34 -10.35
N ILE A 201 6.43 14.14 -10.62
CA ILE A 201 7.81 13.83 -10.96
C ILE A 201 7.82 13.02 -12.25
N VAL A 202 8.35 13.61 -13.31
CA VAL A 202 8.53 12.98 -14.61
C VAL A 202 9.97 12.48 -14.71
N VAL A 203 10.14 11.22 -15.07
CA VAL A 203 11.47 10.61 -15.19
C VAL A 203 11.67 9.93 -16.54
N ARG A 204 12.86 10.13 -17.10
CA ARG A 204 13.35 9.41 -18.27
C ARG A 204 14.82 9.06 -18.06
N GLY A 205 15.14 7.77 -18.11
CA GLY A 205 16.47 7.23 -17.84
C GLY A 205 17.01 6.39 -18.98
N SER A 206 18.23 6.66 -19.43
CA SER A 206 18.89 5.91 -20.51
C SER A 206 19.86 4.84 -20.02
N GLY A 207 20.17 4.83 -18.72
CA GLY A 207 21.12 3.92 -18.09
C GLY A 207 20.59 2.50 -17.89
N LYS A 208 21.40 1.71 -17.18
CA LYS A 208 21.10 0.32 -16.80
C LYS A 208 21.71 0.00 -15.44
N VAL A 209 20.95 -0.70 -14.60
CA VAL A 209 21.44 -1.19 -13.31
C VAL A 209 22.52 -2.27 -13.52
N GLN A 210 23.68 -2.09 -12.89
CA GLN A 210 24.77 -3.08 -12.94
C GLN A 210 24.60 -4.11 -11.83
N LEU A 211 24.72 -5.39 -12.16
CA LEU A 211 24.76 -6.49 -11.19
C LEU A 211 26.21 -6.83 -10.86
N ALA A 212 26.48 -7.30 -9.64
CA ALA A 212 27.81 -7.75 -9.27
C ALA A 212 28.21 -9.04 -9.99
N ASP A 213 27.28 -10.00 -10.06
CA ASP A 213 27.47 -11.28 -10.72
C ASP A 213 26.30 -11.61 -11.64
N ALA A 214 26.41 -11.15 -12.89
CA ALA A 214 25.38 -11.33 -13.92
C ALA A 214 25.20 -12.81 -14.33
N GLU A 215 26.26 -13.62 -14.28
CA GLU A 215 26.18 -15.05 -14.64
C GLU A 215 25.52 -15.86 -13.52
N ARG A 216 25.86 -15.61 -12.24
CA ARG A 216 25.13 -16.20 -11.11
C ARG A 216 23.66 -15.80 -11.16
N MET A 217 23.37 -14.51 -11.37
CA MET A 217 21.98 -14.05 -11.49
C MET A 217 21.24 -14.84 -12.57
N LYS A 218 21.81 -14.94 -13.78
CA LYS A 218 21.23 -15.70 -14.90
C LYS A 218 20.99 -17.17 -14.56
N GLY A 219 21.90 -17.81 -13.82
CA GLY A 219 21.73 -19.18 -13.33
C GLY A 219 20.53 -19.33 -12.37
N LEU A 220 20.35 -18.36 -11.46
CA LEU A 220 19.24 -18.33 -10.50
C LEU A 220 17.89 -18.09 -11.17
N LEU A 221 17.84 -17.22 -12.18
CA LEU A 221 16.58 -16.81 -12.82
C LEU A 221 15.76 -17.99 -13.37
N LYS A 222 16.41 -19.05 -13.86
CA LYS A 222 15.70 -20.24 -14.37
C LYS A 222 14.88 -20.91 -13.27
N GLY A 223 15.46 -21.10 -12.08
CA GLY A 223 14.79 -21.71 -10.93
C GLY A 223 13.69 -20.83 -10.36
N VAL A 224 13.97 -19.54 -10.18
CA VAL A 224 12.99 -18.55 -9.69
C VAL A 224 11.78 -18.47 -10.63
N MET A 225 12.00 -18.41 -11.94
CA MET A 225 10.93 -18.39 -12.94
C MET A 225 10.10 -19.68 -12.94
N ALA A 226 10.73 -20.83 -12.75
CA ALA A 226 10.03 -22.11 -12.65
C ALA A 226 9.11 -22.13 -11.44
N LYS A 227 9.63 -21.79 -10.24
CA LYS A 227 8.83 -21.69 -9.01
C LYS A 227 7.60 -20.78 -9.18
N ILE A 228 7.79 -19.60 -9.76
CA ILE A 228 6.68 -18.64 -10.01
C ILE A 228 5.64 -19.21 -10.98
N ARG A 229 6.06 -19.91 -12.03
CA ARG A 229 5.13 -20.45 -13.05
C ARG A 229 4.41 -21.72 -12.60
N GLU A 230 5.08 -22.55 -11.81
CA GLU A 230 4.55 -23.85 -11.36
C GLU A 230 3.61 -23.70 -10.14
N ASN A 231 3.75 -22.62 -9.36
CA ASN A 231 2.85 -22.34 -8.25
C ASN A 231 1.43 -21.97 -8.74
N GLY A 232 0.40 -22.56 -8.13
CA GLY A 232 -0.99 -22.35 -8.54
C GLY A 232 -1.50 -20.91 -8.39
N VAL A 233 -1.01 -20.14 -7.42
CA VAL A 233 -1.41 -18.74 -7.22
C VAL A 233 -0.72 -17.84 -8.26
N THR A 234 0.60 -17.91 -8.38
CA THR A 234 1.37 -16.99 -9.25
C THR A 234 1.40 -17.42 -10.71
N GLY A 235 1.20 -18.70 -11.01
CA GLY A 235 1.21 -19.27 -12.35
C GLY A 235 -0.17 -19.45 -12.98
N GLN A 236 -1.24 -19.53 -12.18
CA GLN A 236 -2.60 -19.80 -12.69
C GLN A 236 -3.62 -18.78 -12.20
N GLY A 237 -3.83 -18.64 -10.88
CA GLY A 237 -4.86 -17.77 -10.31
C GLY A 237 -4.68 -16.29 -10.68
N LEU A 238 -3.57 -15.68 -10.24
CA LEU A 238 -3.28 -14.26 -10.48
C LEU A 238 -3.19 -13.90 -11.97
N PRO A 239 -2.54 -14.69 -12.86
CA PRO A 239 -2.55 -14.40 -14.29
C PRO A 239 -3.96 -14.46 -14.89
N THR A 240 -4.82 -15.38 -14.45
CA THR A 240 -6.13 -15.62 -15.05
C THR A 240 -7.14 -14.56 -14.61
N TYR A 241 -7.33 -14.40 -13.30
CA TYR A 241 -8.42 -13.57 -12.75
C TYR A 241 -7.92 -12.29 -12.05
N GLY A 242 -6.59 -12.08 -11.99
CA GLY A 242 -6.03 -11.01 -11.18
C GLY A 242 -6.14 -11.32 -9.69
N THR A 243 -6.00 -10.29 -8.85
CA THR A 243 -6.20 -10.44 -7.41
C THR A 243 -7.65 -10.77 -7.04
N ALA A 244 -8.60 -10.39 -7.90
CA ALA A 244 -10.04 -10.60 -7.75
C ALA A 244 -10.45 -12.09 -7.63
N VAL A 245 -9.56 -13.03 -7.94
CA VAL A 245 -9.75 -14.47 -7.62
C VAL A 245 -10.08 -14.71 -6.14
N LEU A 246 -9.71 -13.77 -5.26
CA LEU A 246 -9.95 -13.87 -3.83
C LEU A 246 -11.41 -13.64 -3.43
N VAL A 247 -12.26 -13.01 -4.26
CA VAL A 247 -13.66 -12.72 -3.89
C VAL A 247 -14.39 -14.00 -3.47
N ASN A 248 -14.42 -15.00 -4.33
CA ASN A 248 -15.11 -16.26 -4.03
C ASN A 248 -14.42 -17.04 -2.90
N ILE A 249 -13.09 -17.13 -2.91
CA ILE A 249 -12.31 -17.85 -1.89
C ILE A 249 -12.58 -17.30 -0.47
N ILE A 250 -12.59 -15.97 -0.33
CA ILE A 250 -12.76 -15.30 0.96
C ILE A 250 -14.22 -15.34 1.40
N ASN A 251 -15.17 -15.21 0.47
CA ASN A 251 -16.59 -15.35 0.75
C ASN A 251 -16.95 -16.77 1.23
N GLU A 252 -16.48 -17.80 0.53
CA GLU A 252 -16.65 -19.21 0.92
C GLU A 252 -15.98 -19.54 2.26
N SER A 253 -14.96 -18.77 2.65
CA SER A 253 -14.33 -18.89 3.97
C SER A 253 -15.12 -18.19 5.08
N GLY A 254 -16.18 -17.43 4.76
CA GLY A 254 -16.98 -16.69 5.73
C GLY A 254 -16.22 -15.59 6.44
N VAL A 255 -15.31 -14.92 5.72
CA VAL A 255 -14.53 -13.76 6.22
C VAL A 255 -14.45 -12.64 5.18
N PHE A 256 -15.43 -12.54 4.29
CA PHE A 256 -15.57 -11.44 3.32
C PHE A 256 -16.45 -10.35 3.93
N PRO A 257 -15.88 -9.23 4.39
CA PRO A 257 -16.66 -8.24 5.13
C PRO A 257 -17.77 -7.66 4.27
N THR A 258 -18.97 -7.61 4.83
CA THR A 258 -20.18 -7.12 4.16
C THR A 258 -20.87 -6.09 5.04
N ARG A 259 -21.27 -4.96 4.43
CA ARG A 259 -21.94 -3.82 5.09
C ARG A 259 -21.15 -3.32 6.31
N ASN A 260 -19.96 -2.76 6.08
CA ASN A 260 -19.05 -2.26 7.12
C ASN A 260 -18.78 -3.31 8.23
N PHE A 261 -18.37 -4.51 7.80
CA PHE A 261 -18.05 -5.64 8.69
C PHE A 261 -19.22 -6.13 9.58
N GLN A 262 -20.48 -5.92 9.21
CA GLN A 262 -21.62 -6.46 9.97
C GLN A 262 -21.73 -8.00 9.84
N THR A 263 -21.38 -8.55 8.69
CA THR A 263 -21.30 -10.01 8.45
C THR A 263 -20.07 -10.35 7.59
N GLY A 264 -19.74 -11.64 7.48
CA GLY A 264 -18.56 -12.17 6.79
C GLY A 264 -18.87 -12.91 5.49
N VAL A 265 -20.10 -12.81 4.98
CA VAL A 265 -20.56 -13.42 3.73
C VAL A 265 -21.37 -12.41 2.92
N PHE A 266 -21.38 -12.59 1.60
CA PHE A 266 -22.18 -11.82 0.66
C PHE A 266 -22.80 -12.78 -0.35
N ASP A 267 -24.13 -12.86 -0.39
CA ASP A 267 -24.86 -13.79 -1.24
C ASP A 267 -24.55 -13.57 -2.74
N ASP A 268 -24.34 -12.32 -3.14
CA ASP A 268 -24.06 -11.93 -4.52
C ASP A 268 -22.56 -11.80 -4.84
N ALA A 269 -21.67 -12.42 -4.08
CA ALA A 269 -20.22 -12.33 -4.30
C ALA A 269 -19.78 -12.74 -5.72
N GLU A 270 -20.46 -13.72 -6.32
CA GLU A 270 -20.16 -14.17 -7.69
C GLU A 270 -20.37 -13.06 -8.73
N ALA A 271 -21.36 -12.18 -8.52
CA ALA A 271 -21.62 -11.07 -9.44
C ALA A 271 -20.46 -10.05 -9.50
N ILE A 272 -19.62 -10.05 -8.47
CA ILE A 272 -18.44 -9.19 -8.36
C ILE A 272 -17.13 -9.99 -8.31
N SER A 273 -17.14 -11.27 -8.72
CA SER A 273 -15.96 -12.14 -8.68
C SER A 273 -14.89 -11.76 -9.73
N GLY A 274 -13.69 -12.31 -9.56
CA GLY A 274 -12.63 -12.19 -10.57
C GLY A 274 -12.96 -12.93 -11.87
N GLU A 275 -13.76 -13.98 -11.78
CA GLU A 275 -14.31 -14.76 -12.87
C GLU A 275 -15.28 -13.89 -13.69
N THR A 276 -16.25 -13.25 -13.03
CA THR A 276 -17.18 -12.30 -13.66
C THR A 276 -16.45 -11.10 -14.27
N LEU A 277 -15.45 -10.53 -13.57
CA LEU A 277 -14.62 -9.46 -14.10
C LEU A 277 -13.92 -9.88 -15.40
N ALA A 278 -13.30 -11.06 -15.40
CA ALA A 278 -12.56 -11.59 -16.54
C ALA A 278 -13.46 -11.91 -17.74
N GLU A 279 -14.66 -12.44 -17.50
CA GLU A 279 -15.62 -12.78 -18.55
C GLU A 279 -16.21 -11.54 -19.22
N LYS A 280 -16.61 -10.53 -18.44
CA LYS A 280 -17.50 -9.45 -18.92
C LYS A 280 -16.81 -8.11 -19.16
N TYR A 281 -15.75 -7.80 -18.41
CA TYR A 281 -15.21 -6.42 -18.36
C TYR A 281 -13.72 -6.31 -18.68
N LEU A 282 -12.98 -7.42 -18.70
CA LEU A 282 -11.54 -7.45 -18.94
C LEU A 282 -11.21 -7.28 -20.43
N LEU A 283 -10.45 -6.23 -20.76
CA LEU A 283 -9.93 -6.05 -22.12
C LEU A 283 -8.58 -6.72 -22.31
N LYS A 284 -7.68 -6.59 -21.32
CA LYS A 284 -6.33 -7.18 -21.36
C LYS A 284 -5.72 -7.28 -19.97
N LYS A 285 -4.67 -8.08 -19.87
CA LYS A 285 -3.77 -8.12 -18.70
C LYS A 285 -2.75 -6.99 -18.82
N ASP A 286 -2.38 -6.40 -17.69
CA ASP A 286 -1.40 -5.32 -17.61
C ASP A 286 -0.27 -5.69 -16.62
N PRO A 287 0.88 -6.19 -17.11
CA PRO A 287 2.02 -6.52 -16.26
C PRO A 287 2.85 -5.28 -15.88
N CYS A 288 3.31 -5.22 -14.63
CA CYS A 288 4.39 -4.33 -14.23
C CYS A 288 5.72 -4.70 -14.94
N TYR A 289 6.74 -3.86 -14.78
CA TYR A 289 8.08 -4.08 -15.33
C TYR A 289 8.60 -5.51 -15.11
N ARG A 290 8.88 -6.22 -16.21
CA ARG A 290 9.42 -7.59 -16.27
C ARG A 290 8.68 -8.60 -15.37
N CYS A 291 7.39 -8.41 -15.16
CA CYS A 291 6.59 -9.29 -14.31
C CYS A 291 5.99 -10.45 -15.11
N PRO A 292 6.35 -11.71 -14.83
CA PRO A 292 5.78 -12.87 -15.52
C PRO A 292 4.39 -13.27 -15.01
N ILE A 293 3.97 -12.77 -13.84
CA ILE A 293 2.67 -13.07 -13.23
C ILE A 293 1.54 -12.33 -13.95
N ALA A 294 1.81 -11.09 -14.42
CA ALA A 294 0.83 -10.26 -15.15
C ALA A 294 -0.54 -10.15 -14.44
N CYS A 295 -0.54 -9.85 -13.14
CA CYS A 295 -1.76 -9.80 -12.33
C CYS A 295 -2.67 -8.60 -12.63
N GLY A 296 -2.16 -7.49 -13.18
CA GLY A 296 -2.96 -6.28 -13.41
C GLY A 296 -4.09 -6.51 -14.40
N ARG A 297 -5.26 -5.94 -14.11
CA ARG A 297 -6.44 -5.95 -14.98
C ARG A 297 -6.56 -4.60 -15.67
N TYR A 298 -6.98 -4.61 -16.92
CA TYR A 298 -7.32 -3.39 -17.65
C TYR A 298 -8.73 -3.57 -18.21
N THR A 299 -9.66 -2.76 -17.70
CA THR A 299 -11.10 -2.99 -17.81
C THR A 299 -11.81 -1.80 -18.44
N LYS A 300 -13.05 -2.02 -18.87
CA LYS A 300 -13.92 -0.98 -19.42
C LYS A 300 -15.33 -1.10 -18.88
N ALA A 301 -15.91 0.03 -18.48
CA ALA A 301 -17.30 0.18 -18.05
C ALA A 301 -17.89 1.44 -18.71
N ASP A 302 -18.79 1.24 -19.67
CA ASP A 302 -19.26 2.30 -20.58
C ASP A 302 -18.08 3.00 -21.28
N GLU A 303 -17.97 4.32 -21.13
CA GLU A 303 -16.91 5.14 -21.71
C GLU A 303 -15.66 5.22 -20.82
N MET A 304 -15.71 4.71 -19.58
CA MET A 304 -14.56 4.70 -18.67
C MET A 304 -13.72 3.44 -18.88
N GLU A 305 -12.41 3.62 -19.03
CA GLU A 305 -11.45 2.55 -19.31
C GLU A 305 -10.15 2.81 -18.54
N GLY A 306 -9.57 1.78 -17.93
CA GLY A 306 -8.33 1.93 -17.18
C GLY A 306 -7.91 0.68 -16.40
N GLY A 307 -6.90 0.85 -15.53
CA GLY A 307 -6.39 -0.23 -14.70
C GLY A 307 -7.27 -0.57 -13.49
N GLY A 308 -7.22 -1.83 -13.08
CA GLY A 308 -8.01 -2.39 -11.99
C GLY A 308 -9.44 -2.77 -12.41
N PRO A 309 -10.35 -2.96 -11.45
CA PRO A 309 -10.10 -2.94 -10.01
C PRO A 309 -9.27 -4.15 -9.54
N GLU A 310 -8.56 -3.98 -8.42
CA GLU A 310 -7.97 -5.07 -7.65
C GLU A 310 -9.01 -5.61 -6.64
N TYR A 311 -8.76 -6.78 -6.03
CA TYR A 311 -9.63 -7.43 -5.04
C TYR A 311 -10.15 -6.48 -3.96
N GLU A 312 -9.24 -5.72 -3.34
CA GLU A 312 -9.57 -4.80 -2.25
C GLU A 312 -10.54 -3.70 -2.70
N THR A 313 -10.39 -3.21 -3.93
CA THR A 313 -11.28 -2.21 -4.51
C THR A 313 -12.66 -2.81 -4.82
N ILE A 314 -12.70 -4.06 -5.29
CA ILE A 314 -13.96 -4.78 -5.53
C ILE A 314 -14.71 -4.95 -4.22
N TRP A 315 -14.02 -5.33 -3.15
CA TRP A 315 -14.60 -5.48 -1.82
C TRP A 315 -15.18 -4.17 -1.28
N CYS A 316 -14.36 -3.12 -1.17
CA CYS A 316 -14.75 -1.90 -0.44
C CYS A 316 -15.90 -1.14 -1.11
N TYR A 317 -16.03 -1.25 -2.44
CA TYR A 317 -17.17 -0.70 -3.18
C TYR A 317 -18.29 -1.71 -3.45
N GLY A 318 -18.03 -3.00 -3.26
CA GLY A 318 -18.97 -4.10 -3.46
C GLY A 318 -19.60 -4.52 -2.14
N SER A 319 -19.21 -5.67 -1.60
CA SER A 319 -19.83 -6.26 -0.41
C SER A 319 -19.81 -5.33 0.80
N ASP A 320 -18.74 -4.54 1.00
CA ASP A 320 -18.66 -3.64 2.16
C ASP A 320 -19.71 -2.52 2.10
N CYS A 321 -20.15 -2.13 0.90
CA CYS A 321 -21.27 -1.22 0.65
C CYS A 321 -22.59 -1.95 0.36
N GLY A 322 -22.61 -3.29 0.35
CA GLY A 322 -23.76 -4.12 0.00
C GLY A 322 -24.14 -4.08 -1.49
N ILE A 323 -23.18 -3.86 -2.38
CA ILE A 323 -23.37 -3.64 -3.82
C ILE A 323 -22.85 -4.84 -4.62
N ASN A 324 -23.64 -5.29 -5.60
CA ASN A 324 -23.31 -6.37 -6.53
C ASN A 324 -23.11 -5.89 -7.99
N ASP A 325 -23.12 -4.57 -8.23
CA ASP A 325 -22.92 -3.98 -9.55
C ASP A 325 -21.43 -3.79 -9.85
N MET A 326 -20.82 -4.78 -10.51
CA MET A 326 -19.42 -4.72 -10.97
C MET A 326 -19.13 -3.50 -11.85
N LYS A 327 -20.10 -3.02 -12.64
CA LYS A 327 -19.91 -1.85 -13.51
C LYS A 327 -19.77 -0.57 -12.70
N ALA A 328 -20.58 -0.39 -11.67
CA ALA A 328 -20.47 0.74 -10.74
C ALA A 328 -19.15 0.70 -9.95
N ILE A 329 -18.72 -0.49 -9.51
CA ILE A 329 -17.43 -0.72 -8.84
C ILE A 329 -16.26 -0.33 -9.75
N ILE A 330 -16.26 -0.73 -11.03
CA ILE A 330 -15.23 -0.34 -12.00
C ILE A 330 -15.19 1.18 -12.19
N LYS A 331 -16.34 1.85 -12.27
CA LYS A 331 -16.42 3.32 -12.37
C LYS A 331 -15.83 4.00 -11.13
N ALA A 332 -16.20 3.56 -9.92
CA ALA A 332 -15.65 4.11 -8.67
C ALA A 332 -14.12 3.90 -8.58
N ASN A 333 -13.61 2.74 -9.01
CA ASN A 333 -12.18 2.48 -9.14
C ASN A 333 -11.49 3.48 -10.09
N HIS A 334 -12.05 3.70 -11.28
CA HIS A 334 -11.48 4.63 -12.25
C HIS A 334 -11.49 6.08 -11.74
N LEU A 335 -12.55 6.48 -11.04
CA LEU A 335 -12.60 7.79 -10.37
C LEU A 335 -11.52 7.90 -9.28
N CYS A 336 -11.27 6.85 -8.47
CA CYS A 336 -10.17 6.87 -7.52
C CYS A 336 -8.81 7.07 -8.22
N ASN A 337 -8.59 6.41 -9.36
CA ASN A 337 -7.37 6.59 -10.13
C ASN A 337 -7.23 8.02 -10.67
N GLU A 338 -8.30 8.58 -11.23
CA GLU A 338 -8.31 9.94 -11.81
C GLU A 338 -8.12 11.03 -10.75
N TYR A 339 -8.76 10.87 -9.59
CA TYR A 339 -8.68 11.83 -8.49
C TYR A 339 -7.44 11.63 -7.60
N GLY A 340 -6.79 10.47 -7.68
CA GLY A 340 -5.66 10.11 -6.84
C GLY A 340 -6.09 9.77 -5.40
N LEU A 341 -7.06 8.87 -5.24
CA LEU A 341 -7.56 8.39 -3.95
C LEU A 341 -7.15 6.94 -3.68
N ASP A 342 -6.88 6.60 -2.42
CA ASP A 342 -6.86 5.21 -1.95
C ASP A 342 -8.25 4.60 -2.03
N THR A 343 -8.41 3.57 -2.86
CA THR A 343 -9.71 2.90 -3.06
C THR A 343 -10.24 2.30 -1.76
N ILE A 344 -9.38 1.66 -0.97
CA ILE A 344 -9.78 1.00 0.29
C ILE A 344 -10.38 2.01 1.25
N SER A 345 -9.63 3.07 1.53
CA SER A 345 -10.04 4.08 2.50
C SER A 345 -11.27 4.85 2.00
N ALA A 346 -11.35 5.13 0.69
CA ALA A 346 -12.53 5.79 0.12
C ALA A 346 -13.79 4.93 0.20
N GLY A 347 -13.74 3.67 -0.25
CA GLY A 347 -14.87 2.74 -0.20
C GLY A 347 -15.33 2.42 1.22
N ALA A 348 -14.39 2.11 2.12
CA ALA A 348 -14.71 1.84 3.53
C ALA A 348 -15.25 3.09 4.26
N THR A 349 -14.85 4.31 3.85
CA THR A 349 -15.46 5.54 4.38
C THR A 349 -16.90 5.69 3.91
N ILE A 350 -17.22 5.33 2.66
CA ILE A 350 -18.60 5.31 2.17
C ILE A 350 -19.41 4.24 2.91
N ALA A 351 -18.87 3.05 3.14
CA ALA A 351 -19.53 2.01 3.94
C ALA A 351 -19.81 2.47 5.38
N CYS A 352 -18.85 3.13 6.03
CA CYS A 352 -19.04 3.75 7.35
C CYS A 352 -20.16 4.81 7.32
N ALA A 353 -20.19 5.64 6.27
CA ALA A 353 -21.23 6.65 6.08
C ALA A 353 -22.62 6.03 5.86
N MET A 354 -22.69 4.91 5.13
CA MET A 354 -23.94 4.16 4.95
C MET A 354 -24.46 3.61 6.28
N GLU A 355 -23.57 3.12 7.15
CA GLU A 355 -23.98 2.67 8.48
C GLU A 355 -24.43 3.83 9.37
N LEU A 356 -23.71 4.95 9.38
CA LEU A 356 -24.11 6.16 10.13
C LEU A 356 -25.46 6.71 9.65
N PHE A 357 -25.74 6.63 8.35
CA PHE A 357 -27.04 6.98 7.77
C PHE A 357 -28.15 6.01 8.20
N GLU A 358 -27.91 4.70 8.12
CA GLU A 358 -28.85 3.67 8.61
C GLU A 358 -29.22 3.88 10.09
N LYS A 359 -28.24 4.25 10.92
CA LYS A 359 -28.44 4.51 12.35
C LYS A 359 -29.00 5.90 12.66
N GLY A 360 -29.21 6.75 11.64
CA GLY A 360 -29.81 8.08 11.77
C GLY A 360 -28.88 9.17 12.30
N TYR A 361 -27.55 8.93 12.33
CA TYR A 361 -26.56 9.96 12.65
C TYR A 361 -26.40 10.95 11.49
N ILE A 362 -26.29 10.44 10.26
CA ILE A 362 -26.33 11.26 9.04
C ILE A 362 -27.79 11.34 8.60
N LYS A 363 -28.29 12.57 8.41
CA LYS A 363 -29.68 12.81 7.96
C LYS A 363 -29.73 13.08 6.46
N ALA A 364 -30.87 12.76 5.84
CA ALA A 364 -31.08 12.97 4.40
C ALA A 364 -30.91 14.44 3.98
N GLU A 365 -31.24 15.38 4.86
CA GLU A 365 -31.10 16.82 4.58
C GLU A 365 -29.64 17.32 4.67
N GLU A 366 -28.72 16.53 5.24
CA GLU A 366 -27.30 16.88 5.34
C GLU A 366 -26.50 16.50 4.09
N VAL A 367 -27.03 15.59 3.26
CA VAL A 367 -26.32 15.07 2.08
C VAL A 367 -26.78 15.76 0.79
N ASP A 368 -25.82 16.22 0.00
CA ASP A 368 -26.02 16.93 -1.27
C ASP A 368 -25.79 16.01 -2.50
N GLY A 369 -26.24 14.76 -2.40
CA GLY A 369 -26.04 13.70 -3.40
C GLY A 369 -27.00 12.53 -3.19
N PRO A 370 -26.79 11.39 -3.87
CA PRO A 370 -27.59 10.18 -3.67
C PRO A 370 -27.56 9.72 -2.22
N GLU A 371 -28.67 9.16 -1.74
CA GLU A 371 -28.77 8.64 -0.38
C GLU A 371 -27.69 7.58 -0.10
N LEU A 372 -27.09 7.67 1.09
CA LEU A 372 -26.11 6.71 1.62
C LEU A 372 -26.81 5.45 2.15
N ALA A 373 -27.68 4.86 1.33
CA ALA A 373 -28.34 3.59 1.65
C ALA A 373 -27.48 2.41 1.16
N TRP A 374 -27.46 1.30 1.91
CA TRP A 374 -26.82 0.06 1.49
C TRP A 374 -27.31 -0.40 0.12
N GLY A 375 -26.40 -0.85 -0.74
CA GLY A 375 -26.73 -1.34 -2.08
C GLY A 375 -27.01 -0.25 -3.12
N ASN A 376 -26.87 1.03 -2.77
CA ASN A 376 -27.03 2.12 -3.74
C ASN A 376 -25.77 2.26 -4.64
N ALA A 377 -25.82 1.66 -5.82
CA ALA A 377 -24.72 1.69 -6.80
C ALA A 377 -24.40 3.11 -7.31
N ASP A 378 -25.39 4.00 -7.41
CA ASP A 378 -25.16 5.39 -7.83
C ASP A 378 -24.41 6.18 -6.74
N ALA A 379 -24.65 5.86 -5.47
CA ALA A 379 -24.01 6.50 -4.33
C ALA A 379 -22.49 6.28 -4.35
N ILE A 380 -22.00 5.06 -4.60
CA ILE A 380 -20.55 4.81 -4.61
C ILE A 380 -19.84 5.58 -5.72
N VAL A 381 -20.49 5.79 -6.88
CA VAL A 381 -19.89 6.52 -8.00
C VAL A 381 -19.85 8.02 -7.70
N GLU A 382 -21.00 8.60 -7.31
CA GLU A 382 -21.10 10.04 -7.10
C GLU A 382 -20.33 10.51 -5.86
N TRP A 383 -20.38 9.76 -4.76
CA TRP A 383 -19.63 10.13 -3.55
C TRP A 383 -18.13 10.00 -3.75
N THR A 384 -17.64 9.02 -4.50
CA THR A 384 -16.21 8.93 -4.85
C THR A 384 -15.75 10.17 -5.64
N LYS A 385 -16.56 10.63 -6.60
CA LYS A 385 -16.28 11.84 -7.36
C LYS A 385 -16.25 13.08 -6.46
N LYS A 386 -17.28 13.29 -5.62
CA LYS A 386 -17.35 14.42 -4.68
C LYS A 386 -16.24 14.39 -3.64
N MET A 387 -15.83 13.21 -3.18
CA MET A 387 -14.66 13.03 -2.30
C MET A 387 -13.37 13.48 -2.99
N GLY A 388 -13.14 13.03 -4.22
CA GLY A 388 -11.95 13.40 -4.99
C GLY A 388 -11.87 14.89 -5.30
N ALA A 389 -13.02 15.53 -5.53
CA ALA A 389 -13.13 16.96 -5.77
C ALA A 389 -13.21 17.81 -4.48
N ALA A 390 -13.36 17.17 -3.31
CA ALA A 390 -13.64 17.82 -2.03
C ALA A 390 -14.87 18.78 -2.09
N GLU A 391 -15.96 18.33 -2.69
CA GLU A 391 -17.18 19.11 -2.89
C GLU A 391 -18.30 18.70 -1.91
N GLY A 392 -18.97 19.69 -1.31
CA GLY A 392 -20.15 19.47 -0.46
C GLY A 392 -19.87 18.49 0.69
N PHE A 393 -20.78 17.52 0.89
CA PHE A 393 -20.59 16.46 1.89
C PHE A 393 -19.40 15.54 1.55
N GLY A 394 -18.97 15.49 0.28
CA GLY A 394 -17.78 14.77 -0.16
C GLY A 394 -16.48 15.28 0.49
N ALA A 395 -16.39 16.57 0.83
CA ALA A 395 -15.26 17.10 1.60
C ALA A 395 -15.16 16.47 3.00
N LYS A 396 -16.30 16.19 3.64
CA LYS A 396 -16.35 15.52 4.94
C LYS A 396 -15.95 14.05 4.82
N LEU A 397 -16.44 13.35 3.81
CA LEU A 397 -16.05 11.98 3.49
C LEU A 397 -14.55 11.87 3.16
N ALA A 398 -13.97 12.86 2.47
CA ALA A 398 -12.56 12.88 2.10
C ALA A 398 -11.58 12.90 3.29
N MET A 399 -12.08 13.07 4.53
CA MET A 399 -11.29 13.02 5.77
C MET A 399 -11.08 11.61 6.34
N GLY A 400 -11.72 10.59 5.77
CA GLY A 400 -11.64 9.20 6.21
C GLY A 400 -12.66 8.83 7.29
N SER A 401 -12.92 7.53 7.42
CA SER A 401 -14.01 6.97 8.22
C SER A 401 -13.93 7.35 9.69
N TYR A 402 -12.73 7.33 10.29
CA TYR A 402 -12.55 7.68 11.70
C TYR A 402 -12.97 9.11 11.99
N ARG A 403 -12.48 10.07 11.20
CA ARG A 403 -12.79 11.49 11.40
C ARG A 403 -14.26 11.78 11.08
N LEU A 404 -14.83 11.09 10.09
CA LEU A 404 -16.26 11.17 9.77
C LEU A 404 -17.10 10.70 10.98
N ALA A 405 -16.89 9.48 11.45
CA ALA A 405 -17.67 8.87 12.53
C ALA A 405 -17.51 9.61 13.87
N ASP A 406 -16.27 10.02 14.19
CA ASP A 406 -15.97 10.83 15.38
C ASP A 406 -16.69 12.19 15.36
N SER A 407 -16.84 12.82 14.19
CA SER A 407 -17.59 14.08 14.06
C SER A 407 -19.08 13.96 14.37
N TYR A 408 -19.62 12.74 14.35
CA TYR A 408 -20.99 12.42 14.78
C TYR A 408 -21.06 11.86 16.20
N GLY A 409 -19.92 11.81 16.92
CA GLY A 409 -19.83 11.24 18.26
C GLY A 409 -19.98 9.73 18.30
N ALA A 410 -19.76 9.03 17.17
CA ALA A 410 -19.97 7.59 17.03
C ALA A 410 -18.75 6.88 16.39
N PRO A 411 -17.53 7.06 16.92
CA PRO A 411 -16.31 6.51 16.34
C PRO A 411 -16.29 4.97 16.26
N GLU A 412 -17.15 4.27 16.99
CA GLU A 412 -17.29 2.81 16.95
C GLU A 412 -17.74 2.26 15.60
N TYR A 413 -18.38 3.06 14.74
CA TYR A 413 -18.75 2.67 13.38
C TYR A 413 -17.58 2.75 12.38
N SER A 414 -16.44 3.32 12.79
CA SER A 414 -15.24 3.35 11.96
C SER A 414 -14.47 2.05 12.10
N MET A 415 -14.47 1.22 11.05
CA MET A 415 -13.69 -0.03 11.01
C MET A 415 -12.22 0.26 10.69
N THR A 416 -11.53 0.88 11.64
CA THR A 416 -10.14 1.37 11.51
C THR A 416 -9.22 0.87 12.61
N VAL A 417 -7.95 0.70 12.30
CA VAL A 417 -6.86 0.56 13.29
C VAL A 417 -5.85 1.66 13.04
N LYS A 418 -5.49 2.41 14.09
CA LYS A 418 -4.66 3.62 14.01
C LYS A 418 -5.22 4.62 12.97
N LYS A 419 -6.55 4.73 12.91
CA LYS A 419 -7.32 5.58 11.96
C LYS A 419 -7.22 5.19 10.49
N GLN A 420 -6.56 4.07 10.16
CA GLN A 420 -6.53 3.54 8.79
C GLN A 420 -7.58 2.45 8.63
N GLU A 421 -8.36 2.56 7.56
CA GLU A 421 -9.47 1.67 7.23
C GLU A 421 -8.98 0.23 7.07
N LEU A 422 -9.70 -0.72 7.66
CA LEU A 422 -9.40 -2.14 7.53
C LEU A 422 -9.65 -2.61 6.09
N PRO A 423 -8.86 -3.58 5.60
CA PRO A 423 -9.04 -4.16 4.27
C PRO A 423 -9.99 -5.37 4.29
N ALA A 424 -10.15 -6.02 3.13
CA ALA A 424 -11.17 -7.00 2.78
C ALA A 424 -11.12 -8.38 3.46
N TYR A 425 -10.78 -8.45 4.75
CA TYR A 425 -10.77 -9.72 5.48
C TYR A 425 -11.24 -9.54 6.93
N ASP A 426 -12.28 -10.28 7.32
CA ASP A 426 -12.83 -10.18 8.66
C ASP A 426 -11.96 -10.93 9.68
N PRO A 427 -11.27 -10.24 10.62
CA PRO A 427 -10.33 -10.88 11.52
C PRO A 427 -10.98 -11.87 12.49
N ARG A 428 -12.31 -11.81 12.69
CA ARG A 428 -13.02 -12.74 13.59
C ARG A 428 -12.85 -14.20 13.17
N GLY A 429 -12.66 -14.47 11.86
CA GLY A 429 -12.41 -15.82 11.35
C GLY A 429 -10.96 -16.14 10.98
N ILE A 430 -9.99 -15.25 11.24
CA ILE A 430 -8.57 -15.41 10.85
C ILE A 430 -7.67 -14.76 11.91
N GLN A 431 -7.36 -15.51 12.95
CA GLN A 431 -6.79 -14.97 14.19
C GLN A 431 -5.36 -14.41 14.00
N GLY A 432 -4.54 -15.01 13.14
CA GLY A 432 -3.21 -14.44 12.83
C GLY A 432 -3.30 -13.11 12.10
N HIS A 433 -4.28 -12.96 11.22
CA HIS A 433 -4.47 -11.74 10.44
C HIS A 433 -4.96 -10.56 11.27
N GLY A 434 -5.76 -10.78 12.31
CA GLY A 434 -6.15 -9.70 13.23
C GLY A 434 -4.99 -9.20 14.09
N VAL A 435 -4.06 -10.06 14.51
CA VAL A 435 -2.78 -9.62 15.13
C VAL A 435 -2.00 -8.73 14.18
N GLN A 436 -1.94 -9.10 12.91
CA GLN A 436 -1.31 -8.30 11.87
C GLN A 436 -1.98 -6.91 11.73
N TYR A 437 -3.30 -6.82 11.76
CA TYR A 437 -3.99 -5.52 11.71
C TYR A 437 -3.69 -4.65 12.92
N ALA A 438 -3.80 -5.23 14.12
CA ALA A 438 -3.55 -4.52 15.38
C ALA A 438 -2.13 -3.95 15.43
N THR A 439 -1.14 -4.74 15.00
CA THR A 439 0.30 -4.43 15.22
C THR A 439 0.99 -3.77 14.04
N SER A 440 0.36 -3.71 12.86
CA SER A 440 0.93 -3.09 11.65
C SER A 440 1.40 -1.65 11.88
N ASN A 441 2.68 -1.40 11.56
CA ASN A 441 3.33 -0.08 11.74
C ASN A 441 2.69 1.07 10.97
N ARG A 442 1.83 0.83 9.97
CA ARG A 442 1.11 1.90 9.25
C ARG A 442 -0.38 1.97 9.55
N GLY A 443 -0.86 1.24 10.55
CA GLY A 443 -2.29 1.05 10.80
C GLY A 443 -2.89 -0.15 10.08
N GLY A 444 -4.21 -0.28 10.16
CA GLY A 444 -4.99 -1.42 9.68
C GLY A 444 -4.68 -1.79 8.23
N CYS A 445 -3.93 -2.88 8.02
CA CYS A 445 -3.40 -3.23 6.71
C CYS A 445 -3.03 -4.71 6.58
N HIS A 446 -3.37 -5.32 5.45
CA HIS A 446 -3.14 -6.75 5.18
C HIS A 446 -1.75 -7.06 4.62
N VAL A 447 -1.21 -6.24 3.71
CA VAL A 447 0.09 -6.50 3.04
C VAL A 447 1.33 -6.12 3.85
N ARG A 448 1.23 -5.90 5.18
CA ARG A 448 2.44 -5.75 6.02
C ARG A 448 2.89 -7.05 6.66
N GLY A 449 2.06 -8.09 6.58
CA GLY A 449 2.30 -9.46 7.03
C GLY A 449 1.09 -10.31 6.63
N TYR A 450 1.05 -10.76 5.38
CA TYR A 450 -0.18 -11.24 4.74
C TYR A 450 -0.59 -12.66 5.19
N MET A 451 -1.10 -12.76 6.42
CA MET A 451 -1.51 -14.02 7.08
C MET A 451 -2.66 -14.78 6.38
N ILE A 452 -3.37 -14.15 5.44
CA ILE A 452 -4.31 -14.85 4.54
C ILE A 452 -3.60 -15.96 3.76
N SER A 453 -2.31 -15.77 3.41
CA SER A 453 -1.51 -16.76 2.71
C SER A 453 -1.48 -18.10 3.47
N PRO A 454 -1.02 -18.18 4.73
CA PRO A 454 -1.01 -19.45 5.45
C PRO A 454 -2.38 -19.85 6.04
N GLU A 455 -3.23 -18.90 6.45
CA GLU A 455 -4.51 -19.21 7.11
C GLU A 455 -5.63 -19.61 6.14
N ILE A 456 -5.62 -19.07 4.91
CA ILE A 456 -6.63 -19.36 3.89
C ILE A 456 -6.02 -20.12 2.71
N LEU A 457 -5.00 -19.56 2.07
CA LEU A 457 -4.45 -20.10 0.81
C LEU A 457 -3.52 -21.31 1.00
N GLY A 458 -3.04 -21.55 2.22
CA GLY A 458 -2.19 -22.68 2.56
C GLY A 458 -0.73 -22.54 2.16
N LEU A 459 -0.21 -21.31 2.07
CA LEU A 459 1.17 -21.03 1.64
C LEU A 459 1.94 -20.24 2.72
N PRO A 460 3.17 -20.65 3.09
CA PRO A 460 3.88 -21.84 2.62
C PRO A 460 3.32 -23.17 3.17
N GLU A 461 2.51 -23.10 4.21
CA GLU A 461 1.75 -24.23 4.76
C GLU A 461 0.37 -23.77 5.24
N LYS A 462 -0.57 -24.72 5.33
CA LYS A 462 -1.93 -24.46 5.80
C LYS A 462 -2.00 -24.46 7.32
N LEU A 463 -2.32 -23.30 7.87
CA LEU A 463 -2.62 -23.13 9.28
C LEU A 463 -4.12 -23.18 9.50
N ASP A 464 -4.54 -23.74 10.63
CA ASP A 464 -5.92 -23.60 11.09
C ASP A 464 -6.16 -22.14 11.48
N ARG A 465 -7.08 -21.47 10.78
CA ARG A 465 -7.43 -20.06 10.97
C ARG A 465 -8.11 -19.75 12.32
N PHE A 466 -8.64 -20.77 13.00
CA PHE A 466 -9.31 -20.63 14.29
C PHE A 466 -8.39 -20.88 15.48
N SER A 467 -7.30 -21.62 15.30
CA SER A 467 -6.31 -21.85 16.34
C SER A 467 -5.57 -20.56 16.71
N LEU A 468 -5.28 -20.37 18.00
CA LEU A 468 -4.43 -19.28 18.50
C LEU A 468 -2.95 -19.66 18.51
N GLU A 469 -2.65 -20.96 18.45
CA GLU A 469 -1.30 -21.50 18.60
C GLU A 469 -0.38 -21.03 17.47
N GLY A 470 0.80 -20.53 17.83
CA GLY A 470 1.83 -20.11 16.87
C GLY A 470 1.50 -18.85 16.05
N LYS A 471 0.27 -18.33 16.10
CA LYS A 471 -0.17 -17.15 15.33
C LYS A 471 0.71 -15.92 15.52
N PRO A 472 1.13 -15.57 16.76
CA PRO A 472 1.99 -14.42 16.97
C PRO A 472 3.35 -14.54 16.26
N LEU A 473 3.97 -15.73 16.31
CA LEU A 473 5.24 -16.01 15.64
C LEU A 473 5.09 -15.96 14.12
N TRP A 474 4.03 -16.56 13.58
CA TRP A 474 3.76 -16.49 12.14
C TRP A 474 3.54 -15.06 11.65
N ALA A 475 2.76 -14.27 12.40
CA ALA A 475 2.54 -12.86 12.09
C ALA A 475 3.88 -12.10 12.06
N LYS A 476 4.76 -12.31 13.06
CA LYS A 476 6.12 -11.75 13.06
C LYS A 476 6.92 -12.16 11.82
N ILE A 477 6.99 -13.45 11.50
CA ILE A 477 7.77 -13.96 10.36
C ILE A 477 7.29 -13.34 9.05
N PHE A 478 5.98 -13.30 8.82
CA PHE A 478 5.41 -12.69 7.62
C PHE A 478 5.66 -11.19 7.57
N GLN A 479 5.63 -10.51 8.71
CA GLN A 479 5.94 -9.09 8.79
C GLN A 479 7.39 -8.78 8.44
N ASP A 480 8.32 -9.58 8.95
CA ASP A 480 9.75 -9.43 8.70
C ASP A 480 10.06 -9.74 7.23
N LEU A 481 9.58 -10.89 6.72
CA LEU A 481 9.77 -11.26 5.32
C LEU A 481 9.20 -10.20 4.38
N THR A 482 8.01 -9.67 4.67
CA THR A 482 7.39 -8.62 3.84
C THR A 482 8.20 -7.33 3.86
N ALA A 483 8.71 -6.92 5.02
CA ALA A 483 9.59 -5.76 5.12
C ALA A 483 10.85 -5.91 4.26
N SER A 484 11.45 -7.11 4.24
CA SER A 484 12.61 -7.40 3.40
C SER A 484 12.27 -7.44 1.92
N ILE A 485 11.17 -8.07 1.52
CA ILE A 485 10.72 -8.11 0.11
C ILE A 485 10.51 -6.69 -0.42
N ASP A 486 9.82 -5.85 0.36
CA ASP A 486 9.69 -4.44 0.03
C ASP A 486 11.08 -3.80 -0.12
N ALA A 487 11.97 -3.95 0.85
CA ALA A 487 13.31 -3.37 0.79
C ALA A 487 14.11 -3.81 -0.46
N THR A 488 13.87 -5.02 -0.99
CA THR A 488 14.52 -5.50 -2.22
C THR A 488 14.07 -4.79 -3.50
N GLY A 489 12.84 -4.24 -3.52
CA GLY A 489 12.21 -3.71 -4.74
C GLY A 489 11.44 -4.75 -5.58
N MET A 490 11.20 -5.94 -5.02
CA MET A 490 10.37 -6.99 -5.62
C MET A 490 8.90 -6.89 -5.20
N CYS A 491 8.02 -7.56 -5.95
CA CYS A 491 6.59 -7.62 -5.67
C CYS A 491 6.28 -8.66 -4.58
N LEU A 492 5.47 -8.30 -3.57
CA LEU A 492 5.04 -9.24 -2.51
C LEU A 492 4.47 -10.55 -3.06
N PHE A 493 3.78 -10.55 -4.20
CA PHE A 493 3.21 -11.79 -4.76
C PHE A 493 4.24 -12.87 -5.10
N THR A 494 5.53 -12.56 -5.20
CA THR A 494 6.54 -13.62 -5.31
C THR A 494 6.64 -14.46 -4.05
N SER A 495 6.20 -13.99 -2.87
CA SER A 495 6.23 -14.74 -1.62
C SER A 495 5.32 -15.97 -1.61
N PHE A 496 4.36 -16.08 -2.53
CA PHE A 496 3.58 -17.29 -2.71
C PHE A 496 4.41 -18.46 -3.25
N ALA A 497 5.51 -18.16 -3.96
CA ALA A 497 6.35 -19.15 -4.62
C ALA A 497 7.81 -19.17 -4.11
N LEU A 498 8.29 -18.05 -3.56
CA LEU A 498 9.68 -17.83 -3.14
C LEU A 498 9.78 -17.67 -1.62
N GLY A 499 10.80 -18.26 -1.03
CA GLY A 499 11.13 -18.12 0.39
C GLY A 499 12.31 -17.17 0.66
N ALA A 500 12.64 -16.96 1.94
CA ALA A 500 13.76 -16.09 2.35
C ALA A 500 15.10 -16.45 1.68
N GLY A 501 15.37 -17.76 1.49
CA GLY A 501 16.57 -18.23 0.78
C GLY A 501 16.64 -17.79 -0.69
N ASP A 502 15.52 -17.79 -1.41
CA ASP A 502 15.47 -17.32 -2.79
C ASP A 502 15.81 -15.83 -2.89
N TYR A 503 15.29 -15.01 -1.97
CA TYR A 503 15.63 -13.59 -1.91
C TYR A 503 17.11 -13.37 -1.54
N ALA A 504 17.65 -14.19 -0.64
CA ALA A 504 19.06 -14.14 -0.26
C ALA A 504 19.99 -14.44 -1.45
N ASP A 505 19.69 -15.47 -2.24
CA ASP A 505 20.44 -15.79 -3.46
C ASP A 505 20.41 -14.65 -4.48
N LEU A 506 19.23 -14.05 -4.71
CA LEU A 506 19.06 -12.92 -5.63
C LEU A 506 19.84 -11.68 -5.16
N LEU A 507 19.75 -11.35 -3.87
CA LEU A 507 20.51 -10.26 -3.26
C LEU A 507 22.02 -10.50 -3.36
N SER A 508 22.47 -11.73 -3.16
CA SER A 508 23.89 -12.11 -3.26
C SER A 508 24.44 -11.87 -4.66
N ALA A 509 23.73 -12.37 -5.68
CA ALA A 509 24.11 -12.18 -7.08
C ALA A 509 24.06 -10.69 -7.50
N ALA A 510 23.10 -9.93 -6.98
CA ALA A 510 22.94 -8.53 -7.32
C ALA A 510 24.04 -7.65 -6.69
N MET A 511 24.30 -7.80 -5.39
CA MET A 511 25.19 -6.92 -4.62
C MET A 511 26.64 -7.43 -4.55
N GLY A 512 26.90 -8.71 -4.78
CA GLY A 512 28.24 -9.31 -4.73
C GLY A 512 28.75 -9.56 -3.31
N VAL A 513 27.84 -9.59 -2.34
CA VAL A 513 28.09 -9.97 -0.94
C VAL A 513 27.14 -11.11 -0.64
N GLU A 514 27.60 -12.19 0.00
CA GLU A 514 26.70 -13.29 0.34
C GLU A 514 25.65 -12.86 1.36
N TRP A 515 24.43 -13.33 1.13
CA TRP A 515 23.28 -13.22 2.02
C TRP A 515 22.74 -14.62 2.32
N THR A 516 22.26 -14.78 3.53
CA THR A 516 21.54 -15.96 4.01
C THR A 516 20.06 -15.65 4.23
N ALA A 517 19.23 -16.69 4.33
CA ALA A 517 17.82 -16.55 4.66
C ALA A 517 17.61 -15.84 6.02
N ASP A 518 18.45 -16.15 7.01
CA ASP A 518 18.40 -15.54 8.34
C ASP A 518 18.75 -14.06 8.31
N GLU A 519 19.72 -13.64 7.49
CA GLU A 519 20.04 -12.22 7.30
C GLU A 519 18.91 -11.46 6.60
N VAL A 520 18.22 -12.09 5.66
CA VAL A 520 17.01 -11.50 5.04
C VAL A 520 15.93 -11.27 6.09
N LEU A 521 15.65 -12.25 6.95
CA LEU A 521 14.65 -12.09 8.01
C LEU A 521 15.10 -11.08 9.09
N ALA A 522 16.38 -11.08 9.46
CA ALA A 522 16.94 -10.15 10.42
C ALA A 522 16.89 -8.69 9.92
N ALA A 523 17.11 -8.46 8.62
CA ALA A 523 16.92 -7.14 8.02
C ALA A 523 15.45 -6.69 8.11
N GLY A 524 14.50 -7.59 7.87
CA GLY A 524 13.07 -7.32 8.01
C GLY A 524 12.68 -6.95 9.44
N ASP A 525 13.17 -7.73 10.41
CA ASP A 525 12.95 -7.49 11.84
C ASP A 525 13.53 -6.14 12.28
N ARG A 526 14.72 -5.79 11.77
CA ARG A 526 15.35 -4.48 11.99
C ARG A 526 14.49 -3.34 11.45
N ILE A 527 14.01 -3.46 10.21
CA ILE A 527 13.13 -2.46 9.59
C ILE A 527 11.85 -2.30 10.41
N TYR A 528 11.23 -3.41 10.81
CA TYR A 528 9.97 -3.39 11.55
C TYR A 528 10.12 -2.71 12.93
N ASN A 529 11.21 -2.99 13.64
CA ASN A 529 11.48 -2.37 14.95
C ASN A 529 11.85 -0.89 14.82
N LEU A 530 12.62 -0.50 13.79
CA LEU A 530 12.92 0.90 13.54
C LEU A 530 11.64 1.73 13.33
N GLU A 531 10.71 1.20 12.54
CA GLU A 531 9.41 1.83 12.32
C GLU A 531 8.54 1.86 13.59
N ARG A 532 8.62 0.81 14.42
CA ARG A 532 7.97 0.80 15.75
C ARG A 532 8.49 1.94 16.63
N LEU A 533 9.81 2.13 16.68
CA LEU A 533 10.43 3.22 17.44
C LEU A 533 9.99 4.59 16.93
N PHE A 534 9.99 4.80 15.61
CA PHE A 534 9.49 6.04 15.01
C PHE A 534 8.05 6.32 15.45
N ASN A 535 7.18 5.31 15.38
CA ASN A 535 5.78 5.44 15.79
C ASN A 535 5.63 5.78 17.27
N MET A 536 6.43 5.14 18.14
CA MET A 536 6.41 5.43 19.57
C MET A 536 6.87 6.86 19.87
N GLN A 537 7.90 7.33 19.17
CA GLN A 537 8.35 8.72 19.25
C GLN A 537 7.29 9.70 18.70
N ALA A 538 6.48 9.27 17.73
CA ALA A 538 5.32 10.01 17.24
C ALA A 538 4.10 9.96 18.19
N GLY A 539 4.20 9.25 19.32
CA GLY A 539 3.19 9.20 20.38
C GLY A 539 2.34 7.93 20.43
N LEU A 540 2.63 6.91 19.61
CA LEU A 540 1.90 5.64 19.66
C LEU A 540 2.30 4.81 20.89
N THR A 541 1.32 4.11 21.44
CA THR A 541 1.48 3.24 22.61
C THR A 541 0.81 1.89 22.35
N LYS A 542 0.91 0.95 23.32
CA LYS A 542 0.14 -0.31 23.25
C LYS A 542 -1.37 -0.13 23.09
N ALA A 543 -1.94 1.02 23.50
CA ALA A 543 -3.37 1.28 23.37
C ALA A 543 -3.80 1.39 21.90
N ASP A 544 -2.87 1.73 21.01
CA ASP A 544 -3.09 1.82 19.57
C ASP A 544 -3.00 0.46 18.86
N ASP A 545 -2.48 -0.57 19.54
CA ASP A 545 -2.40 -1.94 19.05
C ASP A 545 -3.69 -2.71 19.40
N THR A 546 -4.80 -2.31 18.78
CA THR A 546 -6.13 -2.87 19.03
C THR A 546 -6.91 -3.12 17.74
N LEU A 547 -8.13 -3.66 17.86
CA LEU A 547 -9.13 -3.79 16.80
C LEU A 547 -10.41 -3.03 17.20
N PRO A 548 -11.26 -2.62 16.23
CA PRO A 548 -12.60 -2.11 16.53
C PRO A 548 -13.39 -3.07 17.44
N LYS A 549 -14.17 -2.51 18.37
CA LYS A 549 -14.93 -3.29 19.37
C LYS A 549 -15.80 -4.37 18.75
N ARG A 550 -16.46 -4.07 17.62
CA ARG A 550 -17.24 -5.03 16.83
C ARG A 550 -16.47 -6.34 16.58
N LEU A 551 -15.18 -6.24 16.25
CA LEU A 551 -14.36 -7.41 15.90
C LEU A 551 -13.90 -8.21 17.14
N LEU A 552 -13.94 -7.59 18.32
CA LEU A 552 -13.55 -8.20 19.60
C LEU A 552 -14.75 -8.77 20.37
N GLU A 553 -15.94 -8.17 20.19
CA GLU A 553 -17.11 -8.41 21.06
C GLU A 553 -18.32 -8.95 20.30
N GLU A 554 -18.51 -8.59 19.02
CA GLU A 554 -19.68 -9.01 18.24
C GLU A 554 -19.35 -10.25 17.39
N PRO A 555 -19.88 -11.44 17.74
CA PRO A 555 -19.60 -12.65 16.98
C PRO A 555 -20.16 -12.55 15.57
N LEU A 556 -19.48 -13.17 14.60
CA LEU A 556 -19.99 -13.28 13.23
C LEU A 556 -21.38 -13.94 13.26
N PRO A 557 -22.42 -13.33 12.63
CA PRO A 557 -23.79 -13.79 12.78
C PRO A 557 -24.08 -15.09 12.01
N GLU A 558 -23.33 -15.34 10.94
CA GLU A 558 -23.58 -16.43 9.99
C GLU A 558 -22.29 -16.87 9.26
N GLY A 559 -22.46 -17.79 8.30
CA GLY A 559 -21.36 -18.35 7.50
C GLY A 559 -20.45 -19.33 8.25
N PRO A 560 -19.39 -19.83 7.59
CA PRO A 560 -18.44 -20.78 8.17
C PRO A 560 -17.71 -20.31 9.43
N SER A 561 -17.68 -19.00 9.68
CA SER A 561 -17.03 -18.37 10.84
C SER A 561 -18.05 -17.96 11.92
N LYS A 562 -19.32 -18.39 11.82
CA LYS A 562 -20.39 -18.04 12.76
C LYS A 562 -19.97 -18.26 14.21
N GLY A 563 -20.29 -17.30 15.07
CA GLY A 563 -20.04 -17.38 16.52
C GLY A 563 -18.64 -16.94 16.95
N TRP A 564 -17.73 -16.68 16.01
CA TRP A 564 -16.37 -16.26 16.33
C TRP A 564 -16.24 -14.75 16.51
N VAL A 565 -15.38 -14.39 17.46
CA VAL A 565 -14.78 -13.05 17.64
C VAL A 565 -13.25 -13.20 17.56
N HIS A 566 -12.52 -12.10 17.39
CA HIS A 566 -11.07 -12.13 17.46
C HIS A 566 -10.55 -12.16 18.91
N LYS A 567 -9.57 -13.02 19.20
CA LYS A 567 -8.96 -13.22 20.54
C LYS A 567 -7.68 -12.41 20.72
N LEU A 568 -7.78 -11.09 20.52
CA LEU A 568 -6.59 -10.23 20.49
C LEU A 568 -5.94 -10.10 21.87
N ASP A 569 -6.75 -10.07 22.92
CA ASP A 569 -6.33 -9.99 24.32
C ASP A 569 -5.43 -11.16 24.73
N GLU A 570 -5.68 -12.35 24.18
CA GLU A 570 -4.85 -13.54 24.36
C GLU A 570 -3.57 -13.50 23.49
N LEU A 571 -3.68 -13.02 22.25
CA LEU A 571 -2.60 -13.09 21.25
C LEU A 571 -1.58 -11.95 21.35
N LEU A 572 -2.00 -10.74 21.72
CA LEU A 572 -1.15 -9.54 21.70
C LEU A 572 0.03 -9.63 22.69
N PRO A 573 -0.15 -10.10 23.95
CA PRO A 573 0.98 -10.27 24.86
C PRO A 573 2.02 -11.26 24.32
N LEU A 574 1.57 -12.36 23.74
CA LEU A 574 2.44 -13.37 23.11
C LEU A 574 3.16 -12.81 21.88
N TYR A 575 2.50 -11.91 21.13
CA TYR A 575 3.13 -11.20 20.02
C TYR A 575 4.28 -10.30 20.47
N TYR A 576 4.09 -9.55 21.56
CA TYR A 576 5.18 -8.75 22.14
C TYR A 576 6.35 -9.62 22.58
N GLU A 577 6.09 -10.76 23.23
CA GLU A 577 7.13 -11.70 23.64
C GLU A 577 7.96 -12.20 22.44
N VAL A 578 7.32 -12.72 21.39
CA VAL A 578 8.05 -13.22 20.21
C VAL A 578 8.77 -12.11 19.42
N ARG A 579 8.30 -10.87 19.55
CA ARG A 579 8.98 -9.68 19.00
C ARG A 579 10.20 -9.26 19.81
N GLY A 580 10.37 -9.76 21.04
CA GLY A 580 11.38 -9.27 21.98
C GLY A 580 11.04 -7.88 22.49
N TRP A 581 9.75 -7.63 22.74
CA TRP A 581 9.21 -6.40 23.31
C TRP A 581 8.72 -6.65 24.74
N ASP A 582 8.63 -5.60 25.54
CA ASP A 582 8.02 -5.69 26.87
C ASP A 582 6.48 -5.69 26.82
N ALA A 583 5.84 -5.75 27.99
CA ALA A 583 4.39 -5.75 28.13
C ALA A 583 3.72 -4.43 27.70
N ASP A 584 4.50 -3.36 27.50
CA ASP A 584 4.04 -2.08 26.97
C ASP A 584 4.27 -1.97 25.45
N GLY A 585 4.72 -3.05 24.82
CA GLY A 585 4.99 -3.13 23.39
C GLY A 585 6.22 -2.31 22.98
N VAL A 586 7.16 -2.10 23.90
CA VAL A 586 8.42 -1.40 23.67
C VAL A 586 9.51 -2.42 23.34
N PRO A 587 10.27 -2.27 22.24
CA PRO A 587 11.43 -3.12 21.99
C PRO A 587 12.42 -3.08 23.16
N THR A 588 12.83 -4.25 23.66
CA THR A 588 13.78 -4.30 24.79
C THR A 588 15.16 -3.81 24.38
N LYS A 589 15.98 -3.43 25.36
CA LYS A 589 17.37 -3.00 25.09
C LYS A 589 18.18 -4.09 24.39
N GLU A 590 18.02 -5.34 24.81
CA GLU A 590 18.66 -6.51 24.20
C GLU A 590 18.22 -6.66 22.74
N LYS A 591 16.93 -6.44 22.45
CA LYS A 591 16.40 -6.46 21.10
C LYS A 591 16.98 -5.37 20.22
N LEU A 592 17.05 -4.14 20.74
CA LEU A 592 17.62 -3.00 20.02
C LEU A 592 19.11 -3.19 19.72
N GLN A 593 19.88 -3.68 20.70
CA GLN A 593 21.30 -3.98 20.51
C GLN A 593 21.50 -5.09 19.47
N ALA A 594 20.71 -6.17 19.52
CA ALA A 594 20.78 -7.26 18.54
C ALA A 594 20.47 -6.80 17.11
N LEU A 595 19.63 -5.79 16.95
CA LEU A 595 19.29 -5.20 15.65
C LEU A 595 20.21 -4.04 15.25
N GLY A 596 21.04 -3.54 16.17
CA GLY A 596 21.88 -2.35 16.00
C GLY A 596 21.06 -1.08 15.80
N LEU A 597 20.05 -0.86 16.64
CA LEU A 597 19.13 0.29 16.63
C LEU A 597 19.21 1.12 17.93
N GLU A 598 20.36 1.07 18.60
CA GLU A 598 20.61 1.76 19.87
C GLU A 598 20.83 3.27 19.72
#